data_AF-A0A536DGR8-F1
#
_entry.id   AF-A0A536DGR8-F1
#
_cell.length_a   1.000
_cell.length_b   1.000
_cell.length_c   1.000
_cell.angle_alpha   90.00
_cell.angle_beta   90.00
_cell.angle_gamma   90.00
#
_symmetry.space_group_name_H-M   'P 1'
#
loop_
_entity.id
_entity.type
_entity.pdbx_description
1 polymer ?
#
loop_
_entity_poly.entity_id
_entity_poly.type
_entity_poly.pdbx_seq_one_letter_code
_entity_poly.pdbx_strand_id
1 'polypeptide(L)'
;MPLAARVRPRTLDEILGQEHLLAPGRALRRALEADRVPSMVLWGPPGSGKTTLAEVIARLTRSRFVAMSAVTAGVADLRKVIDEARRVPDQRTILFIDEVHRWNKAQQDAVLPHAENGTVTLIGATTENPSFEVNAALLSRVRVFTLRALGDAEIELIVRRALDDAERGLGSRQLELDPTALRHLVERANGDARVALNALELAADAVEAVGASVIDLASIEDAVQQRALLYDKAGDAHYDTISAFIKSVRGSDPDASVYWLARMLESGEDLMFIARRLVILAGEDVGLADPQALAIAVAAQQAAHFVGMPEAMFPLAEATLYLATAPKSNSVGRAYSSAMDAVRETRNDPVPLHLRNAVTGLMRGLGYGRDYRYSHDYAEEDAQRWSQRYLPDNVAGRRFYQPGAQGFEASEIAQRLARIRSLGGRAHALDAGDSMNLEIDTSSPAQRSNAAIDETPPGDVDGGGRARALDGDDASNQSLDSPSPADGSNAAREPHASAEPARSEADGAPRNGDER
;
A
#
# COMPACT_ATOMS: atom_id res chain seq x y z
N MET A 1 -23.41 -28.00 2.80
CA MET A 1 -22.03 -27.49 2.97
C MET A 1 -21.43 -27.39 1.57
N PRO A 2 -20.83 -26.26 1.17
CA PRO A 2 -20.27 -26.09 -0.18
C PRO A 2 -19.20 -27.13 -0.49
N LEU A 3 -19.02 -27.48 -1.77
CA LEU A 3 -18.05 -28.46 -2.25
C LEU A 3 -16.65 -28.13 -1.75
N ALA A 4 -16.23 -26.87 -1.87
CA ALA A 4 -14.93 -26.39 -1.42
C ALA A 4 -14.64 -26.62 0.08
N ALA A 5 -15.68 -26.74 0.92
CA ALA A 5 -15.52 -27.10 2.32
C ALA A 5 -15.56 -28.63 2.53
N ARG A 6 -16.35 -29.38 1.75
CA ARG A 6 -16.45 -30.84 1.82
C ARG A 6 -15.16 -31.55 1.39
N VAL A 7 -14.55 -31.11 0.29
CA VAL A 7 -13.37 -31.76 -0.30
C VAL A 7 -12.04 -31.28 0.30
N ARG A 8 -12.06 -30.54 1.40
CA ARG A 8 -10.82 -30.06 2.04
C ARG A 8 -9.89 -31.24 2.36
N PRO A 9 -8.60 -31.13 2.03
CA PRO A 9 -7.55 -32.04 2.47
C PRO A 9 -7.66 -32.43 3.95
N ARG A 10 -7.46 -33.72 4.24
CA ARG A 10 -7.44 -34.24 5.62
C ARG A 10 -6.02 -34.47 6.14
N THR A 11 -5.06 -34.66 5.25
CA THR A 11 -3.66 -34.95 5.55
C THR A 11 -2.70 -33.99 4.82
N LEU A 12 -1.43 -33.94 5.24
CA LEU A 12 -0.43 -33.11 4.57
C LEU A 12 -0.17 -33.56 3.12
N ASP A 13 -0.31 -34.85 2.83
CA ASP A 13 -0.08 -35.43 1.49
C ASP A 13 -1.22 -35.12 0.50
N GLU A 14 -2.39 -34.71 1.01
CA GLU A 14 -3.50 -34.26 0.18
C GLU A 14 -3.38 -32.78 -0.24
N ILE A 15 -2.49 -32.00 0.40
CA ILE A 15 -2.25 -30.59 0.06
C ILE A 15 -1.38 -30.51 -1.19
N LEU A 16 -1.84 -29.73 -2.18
CA LEU A 16 -1.18 -29.56 -3.48
C LEU A 16 -0.59 -28.15 -3.61
N GLY A 17 0.51 -28.03 -4.37
CA GLY A 17 1.10 -26.74 -4.78
C GLY A 17 1.93 -26.02 -3.72
N GLN A 18 2.15 -26.67 -2.56
CA GLN A 18 2.93 -26.13 -1.45
C GLN A 18 4.15 -27.00 -1.12
N GLU A 19 4.69 -27.72 -2.11
CA GLU A 19 5.80 -28.69 -1.98
C GLU A 19 7.09 -28.01 -1.48
N HIS A 20 7.28 -26.71 -1.76
CA HIS A 20 8.39 -25.93 -1.22
C HIS A 20 8.36 -25.83 0.31
N LEU A 21 7.19 -25.96 0.93
CA LEU A 21 6.99 -25.97 2.38
C LEU A 21 6.74 -27.38 2.94
N LEU A 22 6.01 -28.22 2.19
CA LEU A 22 5.39 -29.45 2.68
C LEU A 22 5.90 -30.73 2.00
N ALA A 23 6.89 -30.67 1.11
CA ALA A 23 7.53 -31.88 0.62
C ALA A 23 8.23 -32.66 1.76
N PRO A 24 8.34 -34.00 1.66
CA PRO A 24 9.10 -34.79 2.62
C PRO A 24 10.50 -34.21 2.84
N GLY A 25 10.89 -34.07 4.11
CA GLY A 25 12.19 -33.50 4.49
C GLY A 25 12.25 -31.98 4.65
N ARG A 26 11.21 -31.24 4.26
CA ARG A 26 11.14 -29.79 4.51
C ARG A 26 11.01 -29.49 6.02
N ALA A 27 11.55 -28.35 6.43
CA ALA A 27 11.63 -27.97 7.85
C ALA A 27 10.25 -27.85 8.50
N LEU A 28 9.28 -27.20 7.83
CA LEU A 28 7.91 -27.09 8.33
C LEU A 28 7.27 -28.47 8.46
N ARG A 29 7.30 -29.30 7.41
CA ARG A 29 6.77 -30.67 7.47
C ARG A 29 7.35 -31.49 8.62
N ARG A 30 8.67 -31.52 8.79
CA ARG A 30 9.34 -32.23 9.90
C ARG A 30 8.89 -31.72 11.28
N ALA A 31 8.68 -30.41 11.42
CA ALA A 31 8.20 -29.83 12.67
C ALA A 31 6.75 -30.24 12.98
N LEU A 32 5.89 -30.21 11.95
CA LEU A 32 4.48 -30.64 12.06
C LEU A 32 4.35 -32.13 12.38
N GLU A 33 5.11 -32.99 11.69
CA GLU A 33 5.14 -34.44 11.93
C GLU A 33 5.70 -34.80 13.32
N ALA A 34 6.58 -33.96 13.86
CA ALA A 34 7.11 -34.10 15.23
C ALA A 34 6.21 -33.45 16.30
N ASP A 35 5.00 -33.02 15.96
CA ASP A 35 4.05 -32.35 16.85
C ASP A 35 4.64 -31.11 17.57
N ARG A 36 5.49 -30.37 16.83
CA ARG A 36 6.12 -29.10 17.25
C ARG A 36 5.65 -27.96 16.34
N VAL A 37 4.40 -27.56 16.50
CA VAL A 37 3.77 -26.50 15.70
C VAL A 37 4.18 -25.13 16.23
N PRO A 38 4.93 -24.31 15.47
CA PRO A 38 5.21 -22.94 15.88
C PRO A 38 3.99 -22.05 15.67
N SER A 39 3.86 -20.99 16.46
CA SER A 39 2.97 -19.89 16.09
C SER A 39 3.43 -19.29 14.76
N MET A 40 2.50 -19.07 13.82
CA MET A 40 2.84 -18.70 12.45
C MET A 40 1.81 -17.77 11.80
N VAL A 41 2.25 -17.11 10.73
CA VAL A 41 1.39 -16.39 9.78
C VAL A 41 1.56 -17.05 8.40
N LEU A 42 0.46 -17.53 7.85
CA LEU A 42 0.36 -18.05 6.50
C LEU A 42 0.01 -16.89 5.57
N TRP A 43 0.95 -16.51 4.71
CA TRP A 43 0.79 -15.42 3.75
C TRP A 43 0.71 -15.99 2.34
N GLY A 44 -0.33 -15.64 1.58
CA GLY A 44 -0.43 -16.04 0.19
C GLY A 44 -1.77 -15.67 -0.41
N PRO A 45 -1.94 -15.83 -1.73
CA PRO A 45 -3.14 -15.39 -2.43
C PRO A 45 -4.40 -16.13 -1.96
N PRO A 46 -5.60 -15.63 -2.28
CA PRO A 46 -6.85 -16.37 -2.12
C PRO A 46 -6.77 -17.78 -2.73
N GLY A 47 -7.49 -18.75 -2.15
CA GLY A 47 -7.52 -20.12 -2.69
C GLY A 47 -6.27 -20.98 -2.52
N SER A 48 -5.13 -20.42 -2.08
CA SER A 48 -3.87 -21.16 -1.90
C SER A 48 -3.86 -22.22 -0.79
N GLY A 49 -4.91 -22.29 0.04
CA GLY A 49 -5.07 -23.32 1.07
C GLY A 49 -4.67 -22.92 2.49
N LYS A 50 -4.57 -21.63 2.83
CA LYS A 50 -4.24 -21.13 4.18
C LYS A 50 -5.10 -21.76 5.29
N THR A 51 -6.43 -21.64 5.20
CA THR A 51 -7.37 -22.22 6.17
C THR A 51 -7.27 -23.74 6.21
N THR A 52 -7.17 -24.37 5.05
CA THR A 52 -7.05 -25.83 4.91
C THR A 52 -5.79 -26.35 5.62
N LEU A 53 -4.64 -25.69 5.42
CA LEU A 53 -3.39 -26.08 6.06
C LEU A 53 -3.51 -25.97 7.59
N ALA A 54 -4.13 -24.90 8.11
CA ALA A 54 -4.36 -24.75 9.55
C ALA A 54 -5.23 -25.88 10.12
N GLU A 55 -6.29 -26.29 9.41
CA GLU A 55 -7.16 -27.41 9.80
C GLU A 55 -6.43 -28.76 9.77
N VAL A 56 -5.61 -29.00 8.74
CA VAL A 56 -4.79 -30.21 8.63
C VAL A 56 -3.77 -30.28 9.77
N ILE A 57 -3.12 -29.15 10.11
CA ILE A 57 -2.20 -29.06 11.25
C ILE A 57 -2.93 -29.40 12.57
N ALA A 58 -4.13 -28.87 12.78
CA ALA A 58 -4.91 -29.16 13.98
C ALA A 58 -5.28 -30.64 14.08
N ARG A 59 -5.69 -31.27 12.96
CA ARG A 59 -5.98 -32.71 12.92
C ARG A 59 -4.72 -33.55 13.18
N LEU A 60 -3.61 -33.24 12.51
CA LEU A 60 -2.35 -33.95 12.65
C LEU A 60 -1.86 -33.96 14.11
N THR A 61 -2.00 -32.82 14.79
CA THR A 61 -1.57 -32.63 16.18
C THR A 61 -2.65 -32.95 17.21
N ARG A 62 -3.84 -33.38 16.78
CA ARG A 62 -5.02 -33.63 17.63
C ARG A 62 -5.37 -32.43 18.53
N SER A 63 -5.08 -31.23 18.04
CA SER A 63 -5.37 -29.99 18.73
C SER A 63 -6.82 -29.57 18.54
N ARG A 64 -7.40 -28.91 19.54
CA ARG A 64 -8.66 -28.19 19.39
C ARG A 64 -8.45 -27.05 18.39
N PHE A 65 -9.26 -26.99 17.34
CA PHE A 65 -9.21 -25.92 16.35
C PHE A 65 -10.31 -24.89 16.62
N VAL A 66 -9.92 -23.62 16.74
CA VAL A 66 -10.85 -22.50 16.88
C VAL A 66 -10.54 -21.47 15.79
N ALA A 67 -11.49 -21.25 14.89
CA ALA A 67 -11.36 -20.28 13.81
C ALA A 67 -12.10 -18.97 14.15
N MET A 68 -11.44 -17.85 13.90
CA MET A 68 -11.98 -16.51 14.03
C MET A 68 -11.71 -15.74 12.74
N SER A 69 -12.65 -14.88 12.33
CA SER A 69 -12.40 -13.90 11.26
C SER A 69 -12.05 -12.56 11.89
N ALA A 70 -10.92 -11.97 11.52
CA ALA A 70 -10.52 -10.65 11.99
C ALA A 70 -11.48 -9.53 11.54
N VAL A 71 -12.32 -9.80 10.53
CA VAL A 71 -13.33 -8.86 10.03
C VAL A 71 -14.51 -8.72 11.00
N THR A 72 -14.92 -9.82 11.63
CA THR A 72 -16.13 -9.85 12.48
C THR A 72 -15.81 -9.98 13.96
N ALA A 73 -14.65 -10.52 14.33
CA ALA A 73 -14.32 -10.83 15.71
C ALA A 73 -13.55 -9.70 16.42
N GLY A 74 -14.03 -9.34 17.61
CA GLY A 74 -13.41 -8.35 18.48
C GLY A 74 -12.54 -8.95 19.60
N VAL A 75 -11.98 -8.08 20.44
CA VAL A 75 -11.18 -8.49 21.63
C VAL A 75 -12.01 -9.32 22.62
N ALA A 76 -13.32 -9.08 22.71
CA ALA A 76 -14.21 -9.84 23.59
C ALA A 76 -14.31 -11.31 23.17
N ASP A 77 -14.39 -11.59 21.87
CA ASP A 77 -14.47 -12.97 21.35
C ASP A 77 -13.14 -13.69 21.54
N LEU A 78 -12.02 -12.99 21.32
CA LEU A 78 -10.68 -13.51 21.60
C LEU A 78 -10.54 -13.94 23.06
N ARG A 79 -11.01 -13.10 24.01
CA ARG A 79 -10.98 -13.42 25.45
C ARG A 79 -11.79 -14.67 25.78
N LYS A 80 -12.97 -14.84 25.18
CA LYS A 80 -13.79 -16.05 25.38
C LYS A 80 -13.02 -17.30 24.94
N VAL A 81 -12.40 -17.27 23.76
CA VAL A 81 -11.61 -18.40 23.24
C VAL A 81 -10.43 -18.72 24.17
N ILE A 82 -9.72 -17.70 24.64
CA ILE A 82 -8.61 -17.87 25.60
C ILE A 82 -9.10 -18.48 26.92
N ASP A 83 -10.20 -17.99 27.46
CA ASP A 83 -10.74 -18.50 28.72
C ASP A 83 -11.23 -19.93 28.59
N GLU A 84 -11.77 -20.32 27.44
CA GLU A 84 -12.11 -21.71 27.16
C GLU A 84 -10.86 -22.58 27.01
N ALA A 85 -9.82 -22.12 26.32
CA ALA A 85 -8.55 -22.85 26.19
C ALA A 85 -7.91 -23.11 27.56
N ARG A 86 -7.96 -22.13 28.47
CA ARG A 86 -7.45 -22.27 29.85
C ARG A 86 -8.18 -23.30 30.70
N ARG A 87 -9.46 -23.58 30.41
CA ARG A 87 -10.27 -24.57 31.15
C ARG A 87 -9.91 -26.01 30.80
N VAL A 88 -9.25 -26.23 29.68
CA VAL A 88 -8.81 -27.56 29.19
C VAL A 88 -7.32 -27.51 28.85
N PRO A 89 -6.44 -27.31 29.85
CA PRO A 89 -5.00 -27.13 29.62
C PRO A 89 -4.33 -28.37 29.04
N ASP A 90 -4.89 -29.56 29.30
CA ASP A 90 -4.39 -30.83 28.75
C ASP A 90 -4.67 -30.99 27.24
N GLN A 91 -5.51 -30.13 26.66
CA GLN A 91 -5.83 -30.12 25.23
C GLN A 91 -5.25 -28.87 24.57
N ARG A 92 -4.23 -29.06 23.72
CA ARG A 92 -3.65 -27.99 22.90
C ARG A 92 -4.72 -27.32 22.05
N THR A 93 -4.69 -25.99 21.98
CA THR A 93 -5.63 -25.20 21.19
C THR A 93 -4.89 -24.43 20.10
N ILE A 94 -5.29 -24.63 18.85
CA ILE A 94 -4.87 -23.82 17.71
C ILE A 94 -5.92 -22.73 17.50
N LEU A 95 -5.49 -21.49 17.68
CA LEU A 95 -6.28 -20.30 17.36
C LEU A 95 -5.95 -19.86 15.93
N PHE A 96 -6.88 -20.07 15.01
CA PHE A 96 -6.78 -19.60 13.63
C PHE A 96 -7.46 -18.24 13.48
N ILE A 97 -6.75 -17.26 12.94
CA ILE A 97 -7.28 -15.92 12.66
C ILE A 97 -7.18 -15.65 11.16
N ASP A 98 -8.33 -15.64 10.49
CA ASP A 98 -8.42 -15.29 9.07
C ASP A 98 -8.39 -13.77 8.88
N GLU A 99 -7.74 -13.34 7.80
CA GLU A 99 -7.50 -11.93 7.47
C GLU A 99 -6.89 -11.11 8.61
N VAL A 100 -5.85 -11.65 9.26
CA VAL A 100 -5.22 -11.05 10.47
C VAL A 100 -4.76 -9.59 10.28
N HIS A 101 -4.53 -9.17 9.03
CA HIS A 101 -4.23 -7.78 8.67
C HIS A 101 -5.38 -6.79 8.97
N ARG A 102 -6.63 -7.26 9.11
CA ARG A 102 -7.79 -6.41 9.42
C ARG A 102 -7.88 -6.03 10.90
N TRP A 103 -7.15 -6.71 11.78
CA TRP A 103 -7.08 -6.33 13.18
C TRP A 103 -6.20 -5.12 13.40
N ASN A 104 -6.69 -4.19 14.21
CA ASN A 104 -5.89 -3.06 14.66
C ASN A 104 -4.77 -3.51 15.63
N LYS A 105 -3.83 -2.60 15.90
CA LYS A 105 -2.68 -2.88 16.78
C LYS A 105 -3.08 -3.43 18.15
N ALA A 106 -4.13 -2.89 18.78
CA ALA A 106 -4.56 -3.32 20.10
C ALA A 106 -5.14 -4.75 20.10
N GLN A 107 -5.83 -5.15 19.03
CA GLN A 107 -6.32 -6.52 18.85
C GLN A 107 -5.16 -7.51 18.64
N GLN A 108 -4.17 -7.14 17.83
CA GLN A 108 -2.97 -7.95 17.61
C GLN A 108 -2.13 -8.08 18.90
N ASP A 109 -1.97 -7.01 19.67
CA ASP A 109 -1.24 -7.04 20.94
C ASP A 109 -1.97 -7.91 22.00
N ALA A 110 -3.30 -7.97 21.94
CA ALA A 110 -4.10 -8.75 22.90
C ALA A 110 -3.88 -10.27 22.80
N VAL A 111 -3.46 -10.82 21.66
CA VAL A 111 -3.21 -12.27 21.52
C VAL A 111 -1.80 -12.68 21.98
N LEU A 112 -0.84 -11.74 21.99
CA LEU A 112 0.58 -12.04 22.24
C LEU A 112 0.86 -12.80 23.54
N PRO A 113 0.34 -12.37 24.72
CA PRO A 113 0.67 -13.04 25.97
C PRO A 113 0.24 -14.52 25.97
N HIS A 114 -0.83 -14.83 25.24
CA HIS A 114 -1.44 -16.16 25.17
C HIS A 114 -0.75 -17.07 24.15
N ALA A 115 -0.19 -16.49 23.09
CA ALA A 115 0.68 -17.19 22.17
C ALA A 115 2.05 -17.50 22.80
N GLU A 116 2.60 -16.57 23.58
CA GLU A 116 3.91 -16.70 24.22
C GLU A 116 3.93 -17.73 25.35
N ASN A 117 2.90 -17.73 26.20
CA ASN A 117 2.82 -18.67 27.34
C ASN A 117 2.26 -20.05 26.95
N GLY A 118 1.96 -20.27 25.67
CA GLY A 118 1.45 -21.54 25.15
C GLY A 118 -0.02 -21.83 25.46
N THR A 119 -0.82 -20.85 25.91
CA THR A 119 -2.28 -21.02 26.06
C THR A 119 -2.93 -21.38 24.72
N VAL A 120 -2.47 -20.75 23.65
CA VAL A 120 -2.88 -21.06 22.28
C VAL A 120 -1.67 -21.08 21.35
N THR A 121 -1.69 -21.96 20.34
CA THR A 121 -0.80 -21.85 19.19
C THR A 121 -1.51 -21.00 18.14
N LEU A 122 -0.91 -19.86 17.79
CA LEU A 122 -1.52 -18.90 16.86
C LEU A 122 -1.19 -19.27 15.41
N ILE A 123 -2.21 -19.36 14.55
CA ILE A 123 -2.04 -19.41 13.09
C ILE A 123 -2.84 -18.25 12.47
N GLY A 124 -2.15 -17.19 12.06
CA GLY A 124 -2.74 -16.11 11.28
C GLY A 124 -2.77 -16.43 9.79
N ALA A 125 -3.78 -15.98 9.06
CA ALA A 125 -3.82 -16.00 7.60
C ALA A 125 -3.99 -14.59 7.05
N THR A 126 -3.28 -14.28 5.96
CA THR A 126 -3.40 -12.99 5.27
C THR A 126 -3.09 -13.14 3.78
N THR A 127 -3.74 -12.33 2.95
CA THR A 127 -3.37 -12.12 1.55
C THR A 127 -2.38 -10.97 1.41
N GLU A 128 -2.52 -9.95 2.26
CA GLU A 128 -1.62 -8.80 2.36
C GLU A 128 -0.23 -9.18 2.89
N ASN A 129 0.77 -8.42 2.45
CA ASN A 129 2.14 -8.59 2.94
C ASN A 129 2.21 -8.30 4.45
N PRO A 130 2.59 -9.29 5.27
CA PRO A 130 2.51 -9.18 6.72
C PRO A 130 3.47 -8.12 7.29
N SER A 131 4.51 -7.70 6.58
CA SER A 131 5.45 -6.68 7.06
C SER A 131 4.85 -5.27 7.18
N PHE A 132 3.74 -4.99 6.49
CA PHE A 132 3.06 -3.68 6.55
C PHE A 132 1.88 -3.69 7.53
N GLU A 133 1.07 -4.76 7.50
CA GLU A 133 -0.21 -4.79 8.21
C GLU A 133 -0.17 -5.55 9.56
N VAL A 134 0.83 -6.41 9.75
CA VAL A 134 1.04 -7.11 11.02
C VAL A 134 2.08 -6.37 11.84
N ASN A 135 1.76 -6.11 13.11
CA ASN A 135 2.62 -5.32 13.97
C ASN A 135 3.95 -6.06 14.27
N ALA A 136 5.01 -5.27 14.50
CA ALA A 136 6.35 -5.82 14.72
C ALA A 136 6.43 -6.74 15.95
N ALA A 137 5.60 -6.49 16.98
CA ALA A 137 5.55 -7.31 18.18
C ALA A 137 5.11 -8.75 17.86
N LEU A 138 4.07 -8.90 17.05
CA LEU A 138 3.58 -10.21 16.60
C LEU A 138 4.56 -10.88 15.64
N LEU A 139 5.08 -10.14 14.65
CA LEU A 139 6.05 -10.67 13.69
C LEU A 139 7.33 -11.21 14.35
N SER A 140 7.78 -10.59 15.45
CA SER A 140 8.97 -11.07 16.18
C SER A 140 8.78 -12.43 16.87
N ARG A 141 7.54 -12.90 17.03
CA ARG A 141 7.19 -14.12 17.80
C ARG A 141 6.57 -15.22 16.96
N VAL A 142 6.18 -14.92 15.73
CA VAL A 142 5.59 -15.87 14.80
C VAL A 142 6.54 -16.14 13.63
N ARG A 143 6.43 -17.31 13.01
CA ARG A 143 7.09 -17.59 11.73
C ARG A 143 6.18 -17.20 10.58
N VAL A 144 6.72 -16.53 9.56
CA VAL A 144 5.97 -16.23 8.34
C VAL A 144 6.25 -17.31 7.30
N PHE A 145 5.20 -17.94 6.77
CA PHE A 145 5.30 -18.93 5.68
C PHE A 145 4.51 -18.46 4.48
N THR A 146 5.18 -18.34 3.33
CA THR A 146 4.57 -17.89 2.08
C THR A 146 4.01 -19.07 1.28
N LEU A 147 2.70 -19.11 1.11
CA LEU A 147 2.00 -20.01 0.20
C LEU A 147 1.98 -19.41 -1.21
N ARG A 148 2.13 -20.27 -2.21
CA ARG A 148 2.08 -19.88 -3.62
C ARG A 148 0.68 -20.04 -4.18
N ALA A 149 0.36 -19.29 -5.23
CA ALA A 149 -0.78 -19.62 -6.08
C ALA A 149 -0.59 -21.03 -6.63
N LEU A 150 -1.69 -21.76 -6.80
CA LEU A 150 -1.66 -23.09 -7.40
C LEU A 150 -1.41 -22.95 -8.91
N GLY A 151 -0.63 -23.85 -9.50
CA GLY A 151 -0.52 -23.94 -10.95
C GLY A 151 -1.70 -24.70 -11.55
N ASP A 152 -1.78 -24.65 -12.88
CA ASP A 152 -2.87 -25.24 -13.64
C ASP A 152 -3.00 -26.75 -13.38
N ALA A 153 -1.87 -27.45 -13.28
CA ALA A 153 -1.83 -28.89 -13.01
C ALA A 153 -2.39 -29.24 -11.62
N GLU A 154 -2.10 -28.42 -10.59
CA GLU A 154 -2.66 -28.63 -9.26
C GLU A 154 -4.16 -28.35 -9.22
N ILE A 155 -4.63 -27.28 -9.88
CA ILE A 155 -6.06 -26.97 -9.98
C ILE A 155 -6.81 -28.08 -10.71
N GLU A 156 -6.26 -28.56 -11.84
CA GLU A 156 -6.85 -29.67 -12.60
C GLU A 156 -7.00 -30.91 -11.72
N LEU A 157 -5.97 -31.27 -10.96
CA LEU A 157 -6.00 -32.41 -10.05
C LEU A 157 -7.04 -32.23 -8.93
N ILE A 158 -7.19 -31.01 -8.39
CA ILE A 158 -8.21 -30.69 -7.39
C ILE A 158 -9.63 -30.87 -7.96
N VAL A 159 -9.87 -30.37 -9.16
CA VAL A 159 -11.16 -30.48 -9.85
C VAL A 159 -11.50 -31.94 -10.11
N ARG A 160 -10.55 -32.72 -10.66
CA ARG A 160 -10.75 -34.16 -10.90
C ARG A 160 -11.02 -34.92 -9.61
N ARG A 161 -10.23 -34.69 -8.56
CA ARG A 161 -10.46 -35.31 -7.24
C ARG A 161 -11.85 -34.97 -6.69
N ALA A 162 -12.30 -33.73 -6.86
CA ALA A 162 -13.63 -33.33 -6.40
C ALA A 162 -14.75 -33.95 -7.23
N LEU A 163 -14.54 -34.15 -8.54
CA LEU A 163 -15.50 -34.81 -9.41
C LEU A 163 -15.61 -36.31 -9.10
N ASP A 164 -14.48 -36.98 -8.84
CA ASP A 164 -14.40 -38.44 -8.67
C ASP A 164 -14.71 -38.92 -7.24
N ASP A 165 -14.56 -38.07 -6.22
CA ASP A 165 -14.76 -38.45 -4.82
C ASP A 165 -16.26 -38.69 -4.51
N ALA A 166 -16.61 -39.96 -4.27
CA ALA A 166 -17.99 -40.39 -4.01
C ALA A 166 -18.51 -40.06 -2.59
N GLU A 167 -17.62 -39.79 -1.62
CA GLU A 167 -18.01 -39.50 -0.23
C GLU A 167 -18.20 -38.00 -0.01
N ARG A 168 -17.25 -37.19 -0.50
CA ARG A 168 -17.14 -35.76 -0.22
C ARG A 168 -17.36 -34.89 -1.44
N GLY A 169 -17.08 -35.44 -2.61
CA GLY A 169 -17.12 -34.75 -3.89
C GLY A 169 -18.47 -34.84 -4.59
N LEU A 170 -18.41 -34.95 -5.91
CA LEU A 170 -19.54 -35.09 -6.82
C LEU A 170 -19.63 -36.51 -7.41
N GLY A 171 -18.78 -37.45 -6.97
CA GLY A 171 -18.67 -38.77 -7.60
C GLY A 171 -19.96 -39.59 -7.54
N SER A 172 -20.81 -39.35 -6.53
CA SER A 172 -22.13 -39.97 -6.43
C SER A 172 -23.12 -39.51 -7.51
N ARG A 173 -22.87 -38.35 -8.13
CA ARG A 173 -23.73 -37.75 -9.16
C ARG A 173 -23.43 -38.29 -10.56
N GLN A 174 -22.32 -39.01 -10.75
CA GLN A 174 -21.92 -39.63 -12.02
C GLN A 174 -21.89 -38.62 -13.20
N LEU A 175 -21.44 -37.40 -12.93
CA LEU A 175 -21.30 -36.35 -13.94
C LEU A 175 -19.97 -36.51 -14.68
N GLU A 176 -20.00 -36.30 -15.99
CA GLU A 176 -18.80 -36.23 -16.83
C GLU A 176 -18.43 -34.77 -17.07
N LEU A 177 -17.16 -34.41 -16.88
CA LEU A 177 -16.67 -33.07 -17.19
C LEU A 177 -15.95 -33.09 -18.53
N ASP A 178 -16.44 -32.31 -19.48
CA ASP A 178 -15.82 -32.19 -20.81
C ASP A 178 -14.37 -31.66 -20.69
N PRO A 179 -13.39 -32.21 -21.43
CA PRO A 179 -12.00 -31.78 -21.35
C PRO A 179 -11.76 -30.31 -21.72
N THR A 180 -12.58 -29.72 -22.60
CA THR A 180 -12.50 -28.29 -22.92
C THR A 180 -13.08 -27.43 -21.80
N ALA A 181 -14.17 -27.89 -21.17
CA ALA A 181 -14.75 -27.25 -19.98
C ALA A 181 -13.79 -27.28 -18.79
N LEU A 182 -13.11 -28.40 -18.55
CA LEU A 182 -12.08 -28.53 -17.51
C LEU A 182 -10.95 -27.53 -17.72
N ARG A 183 -10.42 -27.43 -18.95
CA ARG A 183 -9.33 -26.50 -19.27
C ARG A 183 -9.77 -25.06 -19.05
N HIS A 184 -10.97 -24.70 -19.51
CA HIS A 184 -11.53 -23.37 -19.29
C HIS A 184 -11.68 -23.06 -17.80
N LEU A 185 -12.18 -24.01 -17.01
CA LEU A 185 -12.31 -23.87 -15.57
C LEU A 185 -10.96 -23.63 -14.89
N VAL A 186 -9.92 -24.37 -15.28
CA VAL A 186 -8.55 -24.21 -14.76
C VAL A 186 -8.00 -22.83 -15.09
N GLU A 187 -8.10 -22.41 -16.36
CA GLU A 187 -7.65 -21.08 -16.81
C GLU A 187 -8.38 -19.95 -16.06
N ARG A 188 -9.69 -20.07 -15.86
CA ARG A 188 -10.50 -19.07 -15.15
C ARG A 188 -10.26 -19.05 -13.65
N ALA A 189 -9.88 -20.17 -13.05
CA ALA A 189 -9.56 -20.24 -11.63
C ALA A 189 -8.29 -19.46 -11.28
N ASN A 190 -7.35 -19.32 -12.23
CA ASN A 190 -6.12 -18.51 -12.09
C ASN A 190 -5.38 -18.77 -10.76
N GLY A 191 -5.24 -20.06 -10.41
CA GLY A 191 -4.57 -20.51 -9.19
C GLY A 191 -5.38 -20.47 -7.89
N ASP A 192 -6.67 -20.13 -7.92
CA ASP A 192 -7.60 -20.20 -6.78
C ASP A 192 -8.47 -21.47 -6.83
N ALA A 193 -8.13 -22.47 -6.00
CA ALA A 193 -8.90 -23.72 -5.90
C ALA A 193 -10.35 -23.52 -5.42
N ARG A 194 -10.62 -22.50 -4.62
CA ARG A 194 -11.97 -22.21 -4.12
C ARG A 194 -12.84 -21.68 -5.26
N VAL A 195 -12.29 -20.88 -6.17
CA VAL A 195 -13.00 -20.45 -7.38
C VAL A 195 -13.34 -21.65 -8.26
N ALA A 196 -12.34 -22.50 -8.55
CA ALA A 196 -12.54 -23.71 -9.36
C ALA A 196 -13.64 -24.64 -8.80
N LEU A 197 -13.56 -24.97 -7.50
CA LEU A 197 -14.49 -25.90 -6.87
C LEU A 197 -15.92 -25.36 -6.79
N ASN A 198 -16.09 -24.06 -6.58
CA ASN A 198 -17.43 -23.49 -6.52
C ASN A 198 -18.07 -23.34 -7.90
N ALA A 199 -17.28 -22.99 -8.93
CA ALA A 199 -17.78 -22.96 -10.31
C ALA A 199 -18.15 -24.37 -10.78
N LEU A 200 -17.35 -25.39 -10.42
CA LEU A 200 -17.69 -26.79 -10.65
C LEU A 200 -19.00 -27.19 -9.95
N GLU A 201 -19.18 -26.83 -8.68
CA GLU A 201 -20.41 -27.15 -7.94
C GLU A 201 -21.65 -26.48 -8.58
N LEU A 202 -21.54 -25.21 -8.96
CA LEU A 202 -22.64 -24.48 -9.59
C LEU A 202 -22.99 -25.06 -10.98
N ALA A 203 -21.99 -25.35 -11.80
CA ALA A 203 -22.20 -25.97 -13.11
C ALA A 203 -22.80 -27.37 -12.98
N ALA A 204 -22.36 -28.16 -12.01
CA ALA A 204 -22.92 -29.47 -11.71
C ALA A 204 -24.40 -29.38 -11.30
N ASP A 205 -24.74 -28.44 -10.39
CA ASP A 205 -26.12 -28.22 -9.96
C ASP A 205 -27.02 -27.78 -11.13
N ALA A 206 -26.53 -26.92 -12.04
CA ALA A 206 -27.27 -26.45 -13.21
C ALA A 206 -27.52 -27.57 -14.25
N VAL A 207 -26.49 -28.37 -14.54
CA VAL A 207 -26.56 -29.51 -15.47
C VAL A 207 -27.54 -30.57 -14.96
N GLU A 208 -27.48 -30.87 -13.65
CA GLU A 208 -28.37 -31.84 -13.02
C GLU A 208 -29.84 -31.36 -13.02
N ALA A 209 -30.08 -30.05 -12.83
CA ALA A 209 -31.42 -29.47 -12.85
C ALA A 209 -32.14 -29.62 -14.21
N VAL A 210 -31.39 -29.70 -15.31
CA VAL A 210 -31.94 -29.94 -16.66
C VAL A 210 -31.89 -31.42 -17.06
N GLY A 211 -31.50 -32.31 -16.15
CA GLY A 211 -31.43 -33.76 -16.37
C GLY A 211 -30.29 -34.21 -17.30
N ALA A 212 -29.27 -33.35 -17.48
CA ALA A 212 -28.07 -33.70 -18.22
C ALA A 212 -27.02 -34.33 -17.28
N SER A 213 -26.05 -35.04 -17.86
CA SER A 213 -24.97 -35.71 -17.13
C SER A 213 -23.58 -35.20 -17.51
N VAL A 214 -23.49 -34.25 -18.45
CA VAL A 214 -22.23 -33.73 -18.96
C VAL A 214 -22.13 -32.25 -18.62
N ILE A 215 -21.06 -31.87 -17.90
CA ILE A 215 -20.68 -30.48 -17.66
C ILE A 215 -19.85 -30.03 -18.85
N ASP A 216 -20.50 -29.30 -19.76
CA ASP A 216 -19.89 -28.75 -20.96
C ASP A 216 -19.30 -27.35 -20.73
N LEU A 217 -18.69 -26.79 -21.79
CA LEU A 217 -18.04 -25.48 -21.73
C LEU A 217 -19.06 -24.38 -21.37
N ALA A 218 -20.25 -24.41 -21.97
CA ALA A 218 -21.29 -23.40 -21.74
C ALA A 218 -21.74 -23.38 -20.27
N SER A 219 -21.86 -24.56 -19.65
CA SER A 219 -22.21 -24.69 -18.23
C SER A 219 -21.16 -24.07 -17.31
N ILE A 220 -19.87 -24.25 -17.63
CA ILE A 220 -18.78 -23.60 -16.87
C ILE A 220 -18.75 -22.09 -17.12
N GLU A 221 -18.95 -21.64 -18.35
CA GLU A 221 -18.95 -20.21 -18.69
C GLU A 221 -20.06 -19.45 -17.93
N ASP A 222 -21.27 -19.99 -17.88
CA ASP A 222 -22.38 -19.41 -17.11
C ASP A 222 -22.06 -19.38 -15.60
N ALA A 223 -21.54 -20.49 -15.07
CA ALA A 223 -21.17 -20.59 -13.66
C ALA A 223 -20.07 -19.60 -13.24
N VAL A 224 -19.10 -19.32 -14.12
CA VAL A 224 -18.03 -18.35 -13.87
C VAL A 224 -18.55 -16.91 -13.99
N GLN A 225 -19.38 -16.61 -14.99
CA GLN A 225 -19.95 -15.26 -15.21
C GLN A 225 -20.80 -14.79 -14.03
N GLN A 226 -21.66 -15.65 -13.48
CA GLN A 226 -22.50 -15.30 -12.32
C GLN A 226 -21.67 -14.96 -11.07
N ARG A 227 -20.43 -15.44 -10.97
CA ARG A 227 -19.55 -15.22 -9.82
C ARG A 227 -18.62 -14.01 -9.98
N ALA A 228 -18.17 -13.68 -11.19
CA ALA A 228 -17.35 -12.48 -11.44
C ALA A 228 -18.04 -11.21 -10.87
N LEU A 229 -19.37 -11.13 -11.01
CA LEU A 229 -20.21 -10.06 -10.46
C LEU A 229 -20.22 -10.00 -8.91
N LEU A 230 -19.90 -11.09 -8.22
CA LEU A 230 -19.97 -11.22 -6.76
C LEU A 230 -18.60 -11.12 -6.06
N TYR A 231 -17.50 -11.45 -6.75
CA TYR A 231 -16.16 -11.58 -6.15
C TYR A 231 -15.31 -10.30 -6.22
N ASP A 232 -15.70 -9.33 -7.04
CA ASP A 232 -14.89 -8.16 -7.40
C ASP A 232 -14.75 -7.07 -6.31
N LYS A 233 -14.97 -7.42 -5.05
CA LYS A 233 -14.95 -6.46 -3.94
C LYS A 233 -13.78 -6.61 -2.98
N ALA A 234 -12.88 -7.60 -3.12
CA ALA A 234 -11.91 -7.92 -2.04
C ALA A 234 -10.61 -8.71 -2.36
N GLY A 235 -9.96 -8.64 -3.53
CA GLY A 235 -8.80 -9.52 -3.86
C GLY A 235 -7.51 -8.84 -4.37
N ASP A 236 -6.33 -9.41 -4.06
CA ASP A 236 -4.96 -8.96 -4.39
C ASP A 236 -4.72 -8.50 -5.84
N ALA A 237 -5.46 -9.04 -6.82
CA ALA A 237 -5.39 -8.61 -8.23
C ALA A 237 -5.70 -7.11 -8.41
N HIS A 238 -6.53 -6.56 -7.51
CA HIS A 238 -6.79 -5.13 -7.37
C HIS A 238 -5.49 -4.34 -7.20
N TYR A 239 -4.64 -4.75 -6.25
CA TYR A 239 -3.39 -4.05 -5.93
C TYR A 239 -2.37 -4.15 -7.06
N ASP A 240 -2.24 -5.31 -7.71
CA ASP A 240 -1.35 -5.44 -8.86
C ASP A 240 -1.82 -4.60 -10.05
N THR A 241 -3.13 -4.57 -10.30
CA THR A 241 -3.72 -3.81 -11.41
C THR A 241 -3.57 -2.30 -11.20
N ILE A 242 -3.91 -1.78 -10.00
CA ILE A 242 -3.73 -0.35 -9.71
C ILE A 242 -2.24 0.04 -9.68
N SER A 243 -1.38 -0.88 -9.24
CA SER A 243 0.07 -0.66 -9.22
C SER A 243 0.65 -0.63 -10.63
N ALA A 244 0.18 -1.48 -11.53
CA ALA A 244 0.51 -1.44 -12.95
C ALA A 244 0.00 -0.16 -13.60
N PHE A 245 -1.26 0.22 -13.35
CA PHE A 245 -1.88 1.46 -13.82
C PHE A 245 -1.03 2.69 -13.46
N ILE A 246 -0.69 2.86 -12.18
CA ILE A 246 0.07 4.03 -11.72
C ILE A 246 1.50 4.02 -12.26
N LYS A 247 2.13 2.85 -12.41
CA LYS A 247 3.45 2.76 -13.05
C LYS A 247 3.41 3.10 -14.53
N SER A 248 2.37 2.70 -15.26
CA SER A 248 2.19 3.05 -16.68
C SER A 248 2.01 4.56 -16.86
N VAL A 249 1.18 5.20 -16.03
CA VAL A 249 0.98 6.65 -16.09
C VAL A 249 2.27 7.39 -15.74
N ARG A 250 2.98 6.96 -14.68
CA ARG A 250 4.29 7.51 -14.28
C ARG A 250 5.35 7.31 -15.37
N GLY A 251 5.34 6.16 -16.04
CA GLY A 251 6.25 5.81 -17.14
C GLY A 251 5.92 6.51 -18.46
N SER A 252 4.87 7.35 -18.49
CA SER A 252 4.39 8.04 -19.68
C SER A 252 3.98 7.11 -20.82
N ASP A 253 3.36 5.97 -20.50
CA ASP A 253 2.80 5.03 -21.45
C ASP A 253 1.25 5.17 -21.46
N PRO A 254 0.68 5.99 -22.36
CA PRO A 254 -0.76 6.24 -22.40
C PRO A 254 -1.56 4.99 -22.78
N ASP A 255 -1.03 4.14 -23.65
CA ASP A 255 -1.71 2.92 -24.12
C ASP A 255 -1.86 1.91 -22.98
N ALA A 256 -0.77 1.63 -22.26
CA ALA A 256 -0.82 0.76 -21.09
C ALA A 256 -1.68 1.36 -19.97
N SER A 257 -1.63 2.68 -19.79
CA SER A 257 -2.42 3.38 -18.77
C SER A 257 -3.93 3.20 -18.99
N VAL A 258 -4.41 3.41 -20.21
CA VAL A 258 -5.83 3.21 -20.54
C VAL A 258 -6.22 1.74 -20.49
N TYR A 259 -5.33 0.82 -20.89
CA TYR A 259 -5.58 -0.62 -20.75
C TYR A 259 -5.83 -1.04 -19.30
N TRP A 260 -4.96 -0.61 -18.37
CA TRP A 260 -5.13 -0.95 -16.95
C TRP A 260 -6.34 -0.24 -16.33
N LEU A 261 -6.66 0.99 -16.76
CA LEU A 261 -7.91 1.66 -16.38
C LEU A 261 -9.13 0.84 -16.81
N ALA A 262 -9.19 0.44 -18.08
CA ALA A 262 -10.29 -0.35 -18.61
C ALA A 262 -10.43 -1.67 -17.84
N ARG A 263 -9.31 -2.36 -17.55
CA ARG A 263 -9.34 -3.57 -16.73
C ARG A 263 -9.98 -3.36 -15.36
N MET A 264 -9.67 -2.26 -14.68
CA MET A 264 -10.27 -1.93 -13.37
C MET A 264 -11.77 -1.60 -13.50
N LEU A 265 -12.15 -0.82 -14.52
CA LEU A 265 -13.56 -0.45 -14.72
C LEU A 265 -14.44 -1.66 -15.08
N GLU A 266 -13.94 -2.55 -15.95
CA GLU A 266 -14.64 -3.79 -16.32
C GLU A 266 -14.69 -4.79 -15.14
N SER A 267 -13.71 -4.73 -14.24
CA SER A 267 -13.73 -5.46 -12.96
C SER A 267 -14.39 -4.66 -11.83
N GLY A 268 -15.36 -3.79 -12.13
CA GLY A 268 -16.21 -3.16 -11.11
C GLY A 268 -15.48 -2.36 -10.00
N GLU A 269 -14.27 -1.88 -10.27
CA GLU A 269 -13.45 -1.15 -9.30
C GLU A 269 -14.14 0.11 -8.77
N ASP A 270 -13.90 0.47 -7.51
CA ASP A 270 -14.41 1.73 -6.97
C ASP A 270 -13.84 2.92 -7.77
N LEU A 271 -14.72 3.66 -8.45
CA LEU A 271 -14.36 4.86 -9.20
C LEU A 271 -13.59 5.85 -8.33
N MET A 272 -13.97 5.98 -7.06
CA MET A 272 -13.31 6.90 -6.14
C MET A 272 -11.93 6.40 -5.73
N PHE A 273 -11.69 5.09 -5.76
CA PHE A 273 -10.37 4.53 -5.56
C PHE A 273 -9.43 4.89 -6.72
N ILE A 274 -9.86 4.66 -7.97
CA ILE A 274 -9.09 5.05 -9.17
C ILE A 274 -8.80 6.55 -9.15
N ALA A 275 -9.83 7.36 -8.90
CA ALA A 275 -9.70 8.82 -8.89
C ALA A 275 -8.73 9.33 -7.80
N ARG A 276 -8.78 8.76 -6.58
CA ARG A 276 -7.81 9.07 -5.51
C ARG A 276 -6.38 8.82 -5.96
N ARG A 277 -6.12 7.74 -6.69
CA ARG A 277 -4.78 7.38 -7.16
C ARG A 277 -4.29 8.34 -8.26
N LEU A 278 -5.16 8.78 -9.16
CA LEU A 278 -4.84 9.83 -10.14
C LEU A 278 -4.51 11.17 -9.46
N VAL A 279 -5.28 11.58 -8.45
CA VAL A 279 -5.02 12.82 -7.69
C VAL A 279 -3.66 12.77 -6.98
N ILE A 280 -3.30 11.65 -6.37
CA ILE A 280 -1.98 11.46 -5.74
C ILE A 280 -0.88 11.55 -6.80
N LEU A 281 -1.01 10.81 -7.91
CA LEU A 281 -0.05 10.80 -9.00
C LEU A 281 0.17 12.20 -9.60
N ALA A 282 -0.90 13.00 -9.74
CA ALA A 282 -0.82 14.36 -10.23
C ALA A 282 0.09 15.25 -9.36
N GLY A 283 0.10 15.07 -8.04
CA GLY A 283 0.99 15.79 -7.13
C GLY A 283 2.39 15.17 -6.97
N GLU A 284 2.47 13.83 -7.04
CA GLU A 284 3.70 13.07 -6.77
C GLU A 284 4.62 12.96 -7.98
N ASP A 285 4.07 12.63 -9.16
CA ASP A 285 4.83 12.25 -10.35
C ASP A 285 4.77 13.29 -11.47
N VAL A 286 3.74 14.15 -11.49
CA VAL A 286 3.66 15.30 -12.40
C VAL A 286 4.09 16.59 -11.69
N GLY A 287 3.49 16.85 -10.52
CA GLY A 287 3.90 17.92 -9.63
C GLY A 287 3.84 19.30 -10.29
N LEU A 288 4.89 20.09 -10.10
CA LEU A 288 4.97 21.44 -10.67
C LEU A 288 5.45 21.47 -12.14
N ALA A 289 5.81 20.32 -12.73
CA ALA A 289 6.14 20.28 -14.15
C ALA A 289 4.92 20.59 -15.02
N ASP A 290 3.73 20.28 -14.52
CA ASP A 290 2.47 20.77 -15.06
C ASP A 290 1.47 21.08 -13.92
N PRO A 291 1.33 22.37 -13.54
CA PRO A 291 0.44 22.78 -12.46
C PRO A 291 -1.05 22.50 -12.69
N GLN A 292 -1.49 22.20 -13.93
CA GLN A 292 -2.90 21.90 -14.21
C GLN A 292 -3.27 20.45 -13.86
N ALA A 293 -2.29 19.55 -13.76
CA ALA A 293 -2.50 18.12 -13.54
C ALA A 293 -3.40 17.81 -12.34
N LEU A 294 -3.16 18.49 -11.21
CA LEU A 294 -3.97 18.28 -10.00
C LEU A 294 -5.41 18.76 -10.19
N ALA A 295 -5.60 19.90 -10.84
CA ALA A 295 -6.95 20.45 -11.10
C ALA A 295 -7.76 19.53 -12.02
N ILE A 296 -7.12 18.98 -13.06
CA ILE A 296 -7.74 18.03 -13.99
C ILE A 296 -8.08 16.72 -13.29
N ALA A 297 -7.17 16.17 -12.47
CA ALA A 297 -7.45 14.96 -11.70
C ALA A 297 -8.63 15.13 -10.72
N VAL A 298 -8.72 16.29 -10.06
CA VAL A 298 -9.84 16.61 -9.16
C VAL A 298 -11.15 16.80 -9.94
N ALA A 299 -11.12 17.49 -11.09
CA ALA A 299 -12.29 17.64 -11.95
C ALA A 299 -12.81 16.28 -12.44
N ALA A 300 -11.91 15.40 -12.85
CA ALA A 300 -12.26 14.03 -13.24
C ALA A 300 -12.85 13.22 -12.09
N GLN A 301 -12.29 13.36 -10.88
CA GLN A 301 -12.86 12.73 -9.68
C GLN A 301 -14.30 13.20 -9.42
N GLN A 302 -14.55 14.51 -9.47
CA GLN A 302 -15.87 15.09 -9.25
C GLN A 302 -16.86 14.66 -10.32
N ALA A 303 -16.45 14.71 -11.60
CA ALA A 303 -17.27 14.26 -12.72
C ALA A 303 -17.61 12.78 -12.62
N ALA A 304 -16.62 11.91 -12.33
CA ALA A 304 -16.85 10.48 -12.17
C ALA A 304 -17.81 10.17 -11.00
N HIS A 305 -17.68 10.90 -9.89
CA HIS A 305 -18.60 10.75 -8.75
C HIS A 305 -20.02 11.19 -9.07
N PHE A 306 -20.16 12.32 -9.78
CA PHE A 306 -21.46 12.90 -10.11
C PHE A 306 -22.22 12.08 -11.16
N VAL A 307 -21.51 11.57 -12.18
CA VAL A 307 -22.13 10.91 -13.33
C VAL A 307 -22.33 9.41 -13.09
N GLY A 308 -21.37 8.71 -12.49
CA GLY A 308 -21.42 7.24 -12.34
C GLY A 308 -21.18 6.46 -13.63
N MET A 309 -21.10 5.12 -13.53
CA MET A 309 -20.90 4.24 -14.70
C MET A 309 -22.20 4.07 -15.51
N PRO A 310 -22.11 3.89 -16.85
CA PRO A 310 -20.89 3.74 -17.64
C PRO A 310 -20.17 5.06 -18.01
N GLU A 311 -20.83 6.21 -17.98
CA GLU A 311 -20.28 7.46 -18.51
C GLU A 311 -19.09 8.02 -17.72
N ALA A 312 -18.92 7.61 -16.45
CA ALA A 312 -17.74 7.94 -15.64
C ALA A 312 -16.42 7.43 -16.24
N MET A 313 -16.46 6.51 -17.21
CA MET A 313 -15.27 6.10 -17.96
C MET A 313 -14.61 7.28 -18.70
N PHE A 314 -15.38 8.24 -19.22
CA PHE A 314 -14.85 9.37 -20.00
C PHE A 314 -13.96 10.31 -19.17
N PRO A 315 -14.43 10.90 -18.05
CA PRO A 315 -13.60 11.79 -17.26
C PRO A 315 -12.36 11.08 -16.68
N LEU A 316 -12.48 9.79 -16.31
CA LEU A 316 -11.33 9.03 -15.81
C LEU A 316 -10.30 8.73 -16.91
N ALA A 317 -10.75 8.37 -18.11
CA ALA A 317 -9.86 8.14 -19.25
C ALA A 317 -9.16 9.43 -19.69
N GLU A 318 -9.89 10.56 -19.74
CA GLU A 318 -9.33 11.87 -20.08
C GLU A 318 -8.21 12.26 -19.11
N ALA A 319 -8.47 12.21 -17.80
CA ALA A 319 -7.44 12.53 -16.81
C ALA A 319 -6.25 11.55 -16.85
N THR A 320 -6.51 10.27 -17.09
CA THR A 320 -5.45 9.27 -17.23
C THR A 320 -4.52 9.59 -18.40
N LEU A 321 -5.08 9.86 -19.58
CA LEU A 321 -4.32 10.21 -20.78
C LEU A 321 -3.56 11.52 -20.61
N TYR A 322 -4.20 12.51 -20.00
CA TYR A 322 -3.56 13.78 -19.65
C TYR A 322 -2.33 13.55 -18.76
N LEU A 323 -2.51 12.84 -17.65
CA LEU A 323 -1.43 12.59 -16.69
C LEU A 323 -0.32 11.71 -17.28
N ALA A 324 -0.67 10.73 -18.13
CA ALA A 324 0.31 9.88 -18.80
C ALA A 324 1.18 10.69 -19.77
N THR A 325 0.59 11.65 -20.48
CA THR A 325 1.30 12.49 -21.46
C THR A 325 1.94 13.75 -20.87
N ALA A 326 1.59 14.13 -19.64
CA ALA A 326 2.16 15.28 -18.95
C ALA A 326 3.67 15.13 -18.68
N PRO A 327 4.44 16.24 -18.65
CA PRO A 327 5.84 16.22 -18.20
C PRO A 327 5.91 15.75 -16.74
N LYS A 328 6.94 14.96 -16.40
CA LYS A 328 7.04 14.30 -15.10
C LYS A 328 8.02 15.04 -14.19
N SER A 329 7.64 15.20 -12.92
CA SER A 329 8.53 15.67 -11.87
C SER A 329 8.09 15.21 -10.49
N ASN A 330 9.03 14.60 -9.77
CA ASN A 330 8.89 14.25 -8.36
C ASN A 330 9.56 15.28 -7.43
N SER A 331 9.85 16.49 -7.92
CA SER A 331 10.53 17.56 -7.15
C SER A 331 9.78 17.94 -5.88
N VAL A 332 8.44 17.95 -5.91
CA VAL A 332 7.57 18.28 -4.77
C VAL A 332 7.73 17.23 -3.67
N GLY A 333 7.60 15.95 -4.02
CA GLY A 333 7.79 14.83 -3.08
C GLY A 333 9.19 14.82 -2.48
N ARG A 334 10.24 14.99 -3.30
CA ARG A 334 11.63 15.08 -2.82
C ARG A 334 11.85 16.27 -1.87
N ALA A 335 11.25 17.43 -2.18
CA ALA A 335 11.38 18.62 -1.34
C ALA A 335 10.77 18.40 0.05
N TYR A 336 9.58 17.80 0.10
CA TYR A 336 8.92 17.49 1.37
C TYR A 336 9.70 16.44 2.18
N SER A 337 10.12 15.34 1.54
CA SER A 337 10.92 14.31 2.21
C SER A 337 12.23 14.89 2.78
N SER A 338 12.96 15.70 2.01
CA SER A 338 14.19 16.34 2.47
C SER A 338 13.97 17.29 3.65
N ALA A 339 12.84 18.01 3.68
CA ALA A 339 12.47 18.86 4.80
C ALA A 339 12.09 18.04 6.03
N MET A 340 11.36 16.94 5.86
CA MET A 340 11.00 16.02 6.94
C MET A 340 12.23 15.38 7.59
N ASP A 341 13.22 14.97 6.78
CA ASP A 341 14.48 14.44 7.29
C ASP A 341 15.25 15.50 8.09
N ALA A 342 15.29 16.74 7.61
CA ALA A 342 15.90 17.85 8.34
C ALA A 342 15.27 18.08 9.71
N VAL A 343 13.93 18.01 9.80
CA VAL A 343 13.20 18.16 11.07
C VAL A 343 13.52 17.03 12.04
N ARG A 344 13.76 15.81 11.54
CA ARG A 344 14.11 14.64 12.37
C ARG A 344 15.56 14.68 12.85
N GLU A 345 16.46 15.20 12.04
CA GLU A 345 17.91 15.22 12.30
C GLU A 345 18.36 16.41 13.16
N THR A 346 17.65 17.54 13.07
CA THR A 346 18.07 18.80 13.71
C THR A 346 17.31 19.05 15.02
N ARG A 347 17.92 19.86 15.90
CA ARG A 347 17.22 20.35 17.08
C ARG A 347 16.02 21.20 16.65
N ASN A 348 14.92 21.10 17.38
CA ASN A 348 13.70 21.85 17.13
C ASN A 348 13.88 23.32 17.57
N ASP A 349 14.71 24.06 16.83
CA ASP A 349 14.96 25.48 17.06
C ASP A 349 13.66 26.27 16.90
N PRO A 350 13.44 27.29 17.75
CA PRO A 350 12.20 28.04 17.69
C PRO A 350 12.16 28.92 16.45
N VAL A 351 10.95 29.25 15.99
CA VAL A 351 10.74 30.18 14.87
C VAL A 351 11.54 31.48 15.08
N PRO A 352 12.28 32.00 14.08
CA PRO A 352 13.01 33.25 14.18
C PRO A 352 12.13 34.42 14.66
N LEU A 353 12.67 35.31 15.52
CA LEU A 353 11.90 36.37 16.18
C LEU A 353 11.17 37.28 15.19
N HIS A 354 11.80 37.63 14.07
CA HIS A 354 11.21 38.47 13.02
C HIS A 354 10.04 37.79 12.28
N LEU A 355 9.88 36.47 12.38
CA LEU A 355 8.75 35.74 11.79
C LEU A 355 7.64 35.43 12.82
N ARG A 356 7.85 35.72 14.10
CA ARG A 356 6.85 35.48 15.15
C ARG A 356 5.75 36.53 15.12
N ASN A 357 4.53 36.10 15.41
CA ASN A 357 3.39 37.01 15.50
C ASN A 357 3.44 37.85 16.80
N ALA A 358 3.28 39.17 16.68
CA ALA A 358 3.46 40.14 17.76
C ALA A 358 2.14 40.79 18.21
N VAL A 359 1.16 39.97 18.59
CA VAL A 359 -0.23 40.40 18.84
C VAL A 359 -0.35 41.26 20.11
N THR A 360 0.32 40.88 21.19
CA THR A 360 0.23 41.56 22.50
C THR A 360 1.36 42.57 22.72
N GLY A 361 1.15 43.52 23.64
CA GLY A 361 2.20 44.48 24.03
C GLY A 361 3.45 43.80 24.61
N LEU A 362 3.27 42.71 25.37
CA LEU A 362 4.37 41.90 25.90
C LEU A 362 5.16 41.24 24.76
N MET A 363 4.50 40.67 23.75
CA MET A 363 5.18 40.04 22.61
C MET A 363 6.04 41.04 21.82
N ARG A 364 5.52 42.26 21.61
CA ARG A 364 6.31 43.35 21.00
C ARG A 364 7.51 43.75 21.86
N GLY A 365 7.31 43.83 23.19
CA GLY A 365 8.39 44.07 24.14
C GLY A 365 9.48 42.99 24.16
N LEU A 366 9.12 41.74 23.84
CA LEU A 366 10.04 40.61 23.67
C LEU A 366 10.67 40.52 22.27
N GLY A 367 10.43 41.52 21.41
CA GLY A 367 11.03 41.61 20.08
C GLY A 367 10.38 40.72 19.01
N TYR A 368 9.15 40.23 19.23
CA TYR A 368 8.45 39.44 18.22
C TYR A 368 8.09 40.33 17.03
N GLY A 369 8.27 39.83 15.81
CA GLY A 369 8.03 40.57 14.57
C GLY A 369 8.98 41.76 14.36
N ARG A 370 9.95 41.98 15.26
CA ARG A 370 10.95 43.01 15.12
C ARG A 370 11.80 42.70 13.89
N ASP A 371 12.08 43.73 13.09
CA ASP A 371 12.86 43.64 11.85
C ASP A 371 12.24 42.76 10.75
N TYR A 372 10.95 42.39 10.88
CA TYR A 372 10.21 41.74 9.82
C TYR A 372 10.11 42.64 8.59
N ARG A 373 10.57 42.14 7.45
CA ARG A 373 10.45 42.82 6.15
C ARG A 373 9.20 42.29 5.45
N TYR A 374 8.18 43.14 5.39
CA TYR A 374 6.96 42.83 4.67
C TYR A 374 7.18 42.98 3.16
N SER A 375 7.13 41.87 2.42
CA SER A 375 7.58 41.82 1.03
C SER A 375 6.84 42.75 0.07
N HIS A 376 5.62 43.19 0.39
CA HIS A 376 4.83 44.10 -0.44
C HIS A 376 5.27 45.58 -0.32
N ASP A 377 6.06 45.93 0.68
CA ASP A 377 6.61 47.29 0.83
C ASP A 377 7.81 47.55 -0.09
N TYR A 378 8.30 46.50 -0.77
CA TYR A 378 9.47 46.54 -1.65
C TYR A 378 9.08 46.19 -3.08
N ALA A 379 9.66 46.87 -4.07
CA ALA A 379 9.48 46.52 -5.49
C ALA A 379 10.09 45.13 -5.80
N GLU A 380 9.66 44.46 -6.88
CA GLU A 380 10.21 43.14 -7.24
C GLU A 380 11.70 43.20 -7.60
N GLU A 381 12.19 44.33 -8.11
CA GLU A 381 13.59 44.56 -8.49
C GLU A 381 14.48 44.89 -7.28
N ASP A 382 13.88 45.26 -6.14
CA ASP A 382 14.62 45.63 -4.95
C ASP A 382 15.27 44.38 -4.34
N ALA A 383 16.60 44.36 -4.27
CA ALA A 383 17.37 43.27 -3.69
C ALA A 383 17.00 43.01 -2.21
N GLN A 384 16.62 44.07 -1.47
CA GLN A 384 16.22 43.96 -0.08
C GLN A 384 14.94 43.15 0.11
N ARG A 385 14.04 43.10 -0.89
CA ARG A 385 12.85 42.23 -0.89
C ARG A 385 13.20 40.74 -0.72
N TRP A 386 14.32 40.33 -1.30
CA TRP A 386 14.73 38.92 -1.42
C TRP A 386 15.83 38.51 -0.42
N SER A 387 16.25 39.44 0.43
CA SER A 387 17.34 39.27 1.41
C SER A 387 16.90 38.62 2.74
N GLN A 388 15.59 38.60 3.02
CA GLN A 388 15.10 38.07 4.29
C GLN A 388 15.27 36.54 4.35
N ARG A 389 15.88 36.05 5.43
CA ARG A 389 15.98 34.61 5.71
C ARG A 389 14.72 34.14 6.44
N TYR A 390 14.18 33.01 5.99
CA TYR A 390 12.96 32.41 6.55
C TYR A 390 13.23 31.12 7.33
N LEU A 391 14.34 30.45 7.03
CA LEU A 391 14.78 29.26 7.76
C LEU A 391 15.47 29.66 9.08
N PRO A 392 15.33 28.87 10.15
CA PRO A 392 16.13 29.04 11.36
C PRO A 392 17.61 28.74 11.09
N ASP A 393 18.47 29.25 11.95
CA ASP A 393 19.93 29.26 11.74
C ASP A 393 20.51 27.84 11.63
N ASN A 394 19.98 26.87 12.37
CA ASN A 394 20.40 25.47 12.34
C ASN A 394 20.20 24.77 10.96
N VAL A 395 19.32 25.29 10.11
CA VAL A 395 19.09 24.80 8.75
C VAL A 395 19.27 25.90 7.70
N ALA A 396 19.88 27.02 8.08
CA ALA A 396 20.18 28.10 7.16
C ALA A 396 21.05 27.61 5.99
N GLY A 397 20.70 28.04 4.78
CA GLY A 397 21.41 27.65 3.56
C GLY A 397 20.97 26.31 2.95
N ARG A 398 20.19 25.47 3.65
CA ARG A 398 19.62 24.26 3.04
C ARG A 398 18.65 24.64 1.92
N ARG A 399 18.63 23.82 0.86
CA ARG A 399 17.72 23.96 -0.29
C ARG A 399 16.89 22.70 -0.42
N PHE A 400 15.67 22.75 0.09
CA PHE A 400 14.74 21.62 0.01
C PHE A 400 14.13 21.47 -1.38
N TYR A 401 13.74 22.58 -2.01
CA TYR A 401 13.14 22.56 -3.33
C TYR A 401 14.14 22.89 -4.44
N GLN A 402 14.31 21.94 -5.35
CA GLN A 402 15.06 22.06 -6.59
C GLN A 402 14.10 21.75 -7.75
N PRO A 403 13.77 22.73 -8.61
CA PRO A 403 12.91 22.51 -9.76
C PRO A 403 13.47 21.42 -10.66
N GLY A 404 12.58 20.59 -11.21
CA GLY A 404 12.91 19.63 -12.25
C GLY A 404 13.31 20.30 -13.57
N ALA A 405 13.78 19.46 -14.50
CA ALA A 405 14.23 19.89 -15.83
C ALA A 405 13.15 19.75 -16.91
N GLN A 406 11.89 19.55 -16.53
CA GLN A 406 10.77 19.36 -17.47
C GLN A 406 9.64 20.36 -17.23
N GLY A 407 8.86 20.62 -18.29
CA GLY A 407 7.63 21.41 -18.24
C GLY A 407 7.81 22.80 -17.63
N PHE A 408 6.79 23.22 -16.90
CA PHE A 408 6.70 24.54 -16.26
C PHE A 408 7.81 24.78 -15.22
N GLU A 409 8.35 23.72 -14.60
CA GLU A 409 9.49 23.86 -13.69
C GLU A 409 10.73 24.37 -14.40
N ALA A 410 11.03 23.81 -15.57
CA ALA A 410 12.21 24.18 -16.35
C ALA A 410 12.10 25.58 -16.95
N SER A 411 10.93 25.91 -17.50
CA SER A 411 10.74 27.18 -18.22
C SER A 411 10.51 28.37 -17.29
N GLU A 412 9.66 28.25 -16.27
CA GLU A 412 9.21 29.40 -15.48
C GLU A 412 9.79 29.39 -14.06
N ILE A 413 9.62 28.29 -13.33
CA ILE A 413 9.97 28.24 -11.90
C ILE A 413 11.48 28.33 -11.70
N ALA A 414 12.26 27.60 -12.50
CA ALA A 414 13.73 27.64 -12.42
C ALA A 414 14.26 29.05 -12.68
N GLN A 415 13.75 29.75 -13.69
CA GLN A 415 14.16 31.12 -14.02
C GLN A 415 13.78 32.11 -12.91
N ARG A 416 12.53 32.03 -12.41
CA ARG A 416 12.05 32.88 -11.31
C ARG A 416 12.90 32.67 -10.05
N LEU A 417 13.17 31.43 -9.67
CA LEU A 417 14.00 31.13 -8.50
C LEU A 417 15.45 31.54 -8.68
N ALA A 418 16.02 31.39 -9.87
CA ALA A 418 17.37 31.87 -10.16
C ALA A 418 17.46 33.40 -10.00
N ARG A 419 16.49 34.15 -10.53
CA ARG A 419 16.40 35.61 -10.36
C ARG A 419 16.28 36.02 -8.89
N ILE A 420 15.35 35.41 -8.15
CA ILE A 420 15.14 35.69 -6.71
C ILE A 420 16.43 35.42 -5.92
N ARG A 421 17.09 34.29 -6.16
CA ARG A 421 18.33 33.91 -5.46
C ARG A 421 19.49 34.84 -5.80
N SER A 422 19.60 35.28 -7.06
CA SER A 422 20.60 36.25 -7.48
C SER A 422 20.41 37.60 -6.78
N LEU A 423 19.17 38.13 -6.77
CA LEU A 423 18.86 39.40 -6.09
C LEU A 423 19.09 39.32 -4.57
N GLY A 424 18.66 38.25 -3.92
CA GLY A 424 18.91 38.04 -2.48
C GLY A 424 20.39 37.91 -2.14
N GLY A 425 21.17 37.22 -2.99
CA GLY A 425 22.62 37.13 -2.85
C GLY A 425 23.31 38.49 -2.93
N ARG A 426 22.88 39.37 -3.85
CA ARG A 426 23.41 40.75 -3.96
C ARG A 426 23.14 41.57 -2.71
N ALA A 427 21.94 41.47 -2.12
CA ALA A 427 21.64 42.17 -0.88
C ALA A 427 22.51 41.69 0.29
N HIS A 428 22.75 40.38 0.39
CA HIS A 428 23.66 39.84 1.41
C HIS A 428 25.11 40.29 1.22
N ALA A 429 25.58 40.48 -0.02
CA ALA A 429 26.91 41.01 -0.30
C ALA A 429 27.03 42.52 0.04
N LEU A 430 25.98 43.30 -0.24
CA LEU A 430 25.89 44.72 0.11
C LEU A 430 25.88 44.94 1.64
N ASP A 431 25.14 44.11 2.39
CA ASP A 431 25.09 44.16 3.85
C ASP A 431 26.41 43.69 4.50
N ALA A 432 27.20 42.87 3.81
CA ALA A 432 28.51 42.38 4.28
C ALA A 432 29.68 43.36 4.02
N GLY A 433 29.44 44.49 3.35
CA GLY A 433 30.45 45.53 3.10
C GLY A 433 31.47 45.22 2.00
N ASP A 434 31.21 44.22 1.15
CA ASP A 434 32.15 43.78 0.13
C ASP A 434 32.03 44.68 -1.12
N SER A 435 32.79 45.77 -1.11
CA SER A 435 32.93 46.69 -2.24
C SER A 435 33.97 46.17 -3.22
N MET A 436 33.61 45.15 -4.01
CA MET A 436 34.34 44.80 -5.22
C MET A 436 33.49 45.03 -6.47
N ASN A 437 34.03 45.88 -7.35
CA ASN A 437 33.50 46.22 -8.67
C ASN A 437 33.05 44.98 -9.45
N LEU A 438 31.75 44.87 -9.72
CA LEU A 438 31.25 44.06 -10.82
C LEU A 438 31.06 44.98 -12.03
N GLU A 439 32.07 45.06 -12.90
CA GLU A 439 31.85 45.46 -14.29
C GLU A 439 31.03 44.36 -14.99
N ILE A 440 29.94 44.77 -15.63
CA ILE A 440 29.05 43.89 -16.37
C ILE A 440 29.58 43.80 -17.81
N ASP A 441 30.03 42.63 -18.24
CA ASP A 441 30.24 42.33 -19.66
C ASP A 441 28.87 42.09 -20.32
N THR A 442 28.45 43.05 -21.14
CA THR A 442 27.19 43.01 -21.90
C THR A 442 27.39 42.50 -23.34
N SER A 443 28.31 41.56 -23.59
CA SER A 443 28.47 40.99 -24.93
C SER A 443 27.58 39.74 -25.16
N SER A 444 26.77 39.82 -26.21
CA SER A 444 25.85 38.80 -26.73
C SER A 444 26.59 37.54 -27.23
N PRO A 445 26.03 36.32 -27.12
CA PRO A 445 26.68 35.09 -27.55
C PRO A 445 26.51 34.89 -29.07
N ALA A 446 27.18 35.70 -29.87
CA ALA A 446 27.24 35.52 -31.31
C ALA A 446 28.52 36.14 -31.85
N GLN A 447 29.66 35.45 -31.66
CA GLN A 447 30.89 35.53 -32.47
C GLN A 447 32.06 34.89 -31.72
N ARG A 448 32.12 33.55 -31.69
CA ARG A 448 33.38 32.80 -31.60
C ARG A 448 33.26 31.51 -32.40
N SER A 449 33.46 31.63 -33.70
CA SER A 449 33.71 30.49 -34.59
C SER A 449 34.71 30.91 -35.66
N ASN A 450 36.00 30.65 -35.42
CA ASN A 450 36.92 30.08 -36.41
C ASN A 450 38.34 29.95 -35.85
N ALA A 451 39.00 28.90 -36.36
CA ALA A 451 40.38 28.44 -36.16
C ALA A 451 40.53 27.41 -35.02
N ALA A 452 41.02 26.19 -35.24
CA ALA A 452 41.46 25.53 -36.47
C ALA A 452 41.33 24.00 -36.26
N ILE A 453 41.01 23.31 -37.35
CA ILE A 453 41.00 21.86 -37.49
C ILE A 453 42.42 21.48 -37.87
N ASP A 454 43.05 20.59 -37.12
CA ASP A 454 44.19 19.81 -37.61
C ASP A 454 43.89 18.34 -37.33
N GLU A 455 43.76 17.59 -38.42
CA GLU A 455 43.55 16.15 -38.47
C GLU A 455 44.91 15.46 -38.58
N THR A 456 45.15 14.43 -37.77
CA THR A 456 45.96 13.29 -38.23
C THR A 456 45.60 12.02 -37.42
N PRO A 457 45.57 10.82 -38.05
CA PRO A 457 44.58 9.77 -37.77
C PRO A 457 45.20 8.52 -37.07
N PRO A 458 44.49 7.38 -36.94
CA PRO A 458 44.65 6.45 -35.83
C PRO A 458 45.75 5.40 -36.04
N GLY A 459 46.26 4.86 -34.94
CA GLY A 459 47.12 3.67 -34.92
C GLY A 459 46.59 2.66 -33.91
N ASP A 460 46.20 1.49 -34.42
CA ASP A 460 45.96 0.25 -33.68
C ASP A 460 47.19 -0.14 -32.82
N VAL A 461 46.98 -0.82 -31.69
CA VAL A 461 47.43 -2.21 -31.39
C VAL A 461 46.91 -2.63 -30.00
N ASP A 462 46.09 -3.69 -30.01
CA ASP A 462 46.07 -4.90 -29.16
C ASP A 462 46.77 -4.94 -27.77
N GLY A 463 46.15 -5.63 -26.82
CA GLY A 463 46.84 -6.08 -25.58
C GLY A 463 45.96 -6.15 -24.33
N GLY A 464 45.60 -7.36 -23.91
CA GLY A 464 44.66 -7.64 -22.82
C GLY A 464 45.21 -7.51 -21.39
N GLY A 465 44.34 -7.73 -20.41
CA GLY A 465 44.72 -7.60 -19.00
C GLY A 465 43.60 -7.86 -17.99
N ARG A 466 43.47 -9.13 -17.62
CA ARG A 466 42.70 -9.74 -16.52
C ARG A 466 42.44 -8.89 -15.26
N ALA A 467 41.21 -9.05 -14.76
CA ALA A 467 40.80 -9.42 -13.39
C ALA A 467 41.37 -8.67 -12.17
N ARG A 468 40.47 -8.22 -11.29
CA ARG A 468 40.48 -8.59 -9.87
C ARG A 468 39.14 -8.27 -9.19
N ALA A 469 38.46 -9.34 -8.77
CA ALA A 469 37.58 -9.33 -7.61
C ALA A 469 38.43 -9.20 -6.34
N LEU A 470 37.89 -8.52 -5.33
CA LEU A 470 38.24 -8.74 -3.93
C LEU A 470 36.95 -8.69 -3.09
N ASP A 471 36.61 -9.88 -2.59
CA ASP A 471 35.81 -10.13 -1.40
C ASP A 471 36.40 -9.44 -0.16
N GLY A 472 35.58 -9.32 0.90
CA GLY A 472 36.07 -9.66 2.23
C GLY A 472 35.76 -8.67 3.36
N ASP A 473 34.72 -9.02 4.11
CA ASP A 473 34.69 -9.12 5.58
C ASP A 473 34.59 -7.87 6.48
N ASP A 474 33.39 -7.72 7.05
CA ASP A 474 33.03 -8.08 8.43
C ASP A 474 33.97 -7.66 9.59
N ALA A 475 33.44 -6.87 10.54
CA ALA A 475 33.46 -7.14 11.99
C ALA A 475 33.20 -5.88 12.87
N SER A 476 32.04 -5.93 13.56
CA SER A 476 31.82 -5.64 14.98
C SER A 476 32.43 -4.40 15.69
N ASN A 477 31.51 -3.51 16.11
CA ASN A 477 31.15 -3.21 17.51
C ASN A 477 32.25 -2.87 18.55
N GLN A 478 32.20 -1.65 19.10
CA GLN A 478 32.45 -1.40 20.52
C GLN A 478 31.77 -0.13 21.05
N SER A 479 31.10 -0.35 22.19
CA SER A 479 30.43 0.50 23.18
C SER A 479 31.08 1.83 23.57
N LEU A 480 30.28 2.76 24.14
CA LEU A 480 30.55 3.42 25.44
C LEU A 480 29.31 4.21 25.98
N ASP A 481 28.88 3.79 27.18
CA ASP A 481 28.37 4.51 28.35
C ASP A 481 27.26 5.60 28.34
N SER A 482 26.36 5.43 29.34
CA SER A 482 25.31 6.32 29.85
C SER A 482 25.88 7.40 30.82
N PRO A 483 25.14 8.39 31.38
CA PRO A 483 24.04 8.15 32.36
C PRO A 483 22.84 9.14 32.35
N SER A 484 21.81 8.74 33.11
CA SER A 484 20.59 9.46 33.53
C SER A 484 20.88 10.70 34.41
N PRO A 485 19.88 11.58 34.69
CA PRO A 485 19.19 11.42 36.00
C PRO A 485 17.68 11.75 36.04
N ALA A 486 16.99 10.97 36.89
CA ALA A 486 16.10 11.33 38.02
C ALA A 486 14.77 12.11 37.86
N ASP A 487 13.70 11.41 38.28
CA ASP A 487 12.65 11.75 39.28
C ASP A 487 11.86 13.07 39.26
N GLY A 488 10.54 12.89 39.30
CA GLY A 488 9.55 13.93 39.62
C GLY A 488 8.13 13.38 39.67
N SER A 489 7.78 12.75 40.79
CA SER A 489 6.46 12.22 41.11
C SER A 489 5.40 13.28 41.43
N ASN A 490 4.13 12.90 41.20
CA ASN A 490 2.94 13.16 42.02
C ASN A 490 2.04 14.37 41.67
N ALA A 491 0.80 14.11 41.23
CA ALA A 491 -0.40 14.24 42.08
C ALA A 491 -1.72 14.27 41.26
N ALA A 492 -2.65 13.45 41.74
CA ALA A 492 -4.06 13.27 41.44
C ALA A 492 -4.93 14.52 41.16
N ARG A 493 -5.98 14.34 40.34
CA ARG A 493 -7.38 14.76 40.59
C ARG A 493 -8.35 14.23 39.51
N GLU A 494 -9.21 13.30 39.91
CA GLU A 494 -10.56 13.04 39.35
C GLU A 494 -11.62 13.73 40.27
N PRO A 495 -12.94 13.69 39.99
CA PRO A 495 -13.68 13.84 38.73
C PRO A 495 -14.81 14.89 38.88
N HIS A 496 -15.50 15.27 37.80
CA HIS A 496 -16.81 15.95 37.91
C HIS A 496 -17.85 15.33 36.97
N ALA A 497 -19.01 15.08 37.58
CA ALA A 497 -20.18 14.39 37.07
C ALA A 497 -21.19 15.36 36.39
N SER A 498 -21.96 14.77 35.47
CA SER A 498 -23.42 14.90 35.25
C SER A 498 -24.11 16.27 35.26
N ALA A 499 -24.84 16.59 34.17
CA ALA A 499 -26.28 16.94 34.22
C ALA A 499 -26.86 17.16 32.80
N GLU A 500 -27.88 16.37 32.45
CA GLU A 500 -28.94 16.74 31.50
C GLU A 500 -29.81 17.88 32.05
N PRO A 501 -30.68 18.49 31.22
CA PRO A 501 -32.09 18.39 31.58
C PRO A 501 -33.04 18.05 30.41
N ALA A 502 -34.17 17.49 30.82
CA ALA A 502 -35.27 16.96 30.03
C ALA A 502 -36.28 18.04 29.57
N ARG A 503 -36.85 17.78 28.37
CA ARG A 503 -38.26 17.84 27.94
C ARG A 503 -39.14 19.07 28.26
N SER A 504 -39.79 19.58 27.21
CA SER A 504 -41.25 19.76 27.21
C SER A 504 -41.84 19.54 25.81
N GLU A 505 -42.82 18.65 25.74
CA GLU A 505 -43.72 18.36 24.62
C GLU A 505 -44.70 19.52 24.35
N ALA A 506 -45.20 19.64 23.10
CA ALA A 506 -46.64 19.76 22.80
C ALA A 506 -46.89 19.83 21.28
N ASP A 507 -47.58 18.79 20.78
CA ASP A 507 -48.70 18.77 19.83
C ASP A 507 -48.67 19.47 18.46
N GLY A 508 -49.06 18.68 17.44
CA GLY A 508 -49.81 19.20 16.29
C GLY A 508 -49.58 18.48 14.95
N ALA A 509 -50.10 17.27 14.77
CA ALA A 509 -50.39 16.69 13.44
C ALA A 509 -51.83 17.04 13.00
N PRO A 510 -52.32 16.71 11.78
CA PRO A 510 -51.70 16.70 10.46
C PRO A 510 -52.55 17.49 9.43
N ARG A 511 -52.04 17.76 8.21
CA ARG A 511 -52.90 17.99 7.03
C ARG A 511 -52.31 17.40 5.74
N ASN A 512 -53.16 16.63 5.08
CA ASN A 512 -53.08 16.11 3.71
C ASN A 512 -52.83 17.21 2.67
N GLY A 513 -52.25 16.81 1.54
CA GLY A 513 -52.28 17.56 0.29
C GLY A 513 -51.54 16.83 -0.82
N ASP A 514 -52.28 16.06 -1.62
CA ASP A 514 -51.92 15.61 -2.95
C ASP A 514 -51.50 16.79 -3.86
N GLU A 515 -50.55 16.54 -4.75
CA GLU A 515 -50.63 16.75 -6.22
C GLU A 515 -49.29 17.11 -6.87
N ARG A 516 -48.97 16.30 -7.90
CA ARG A 516 -48.04 16.45 -9.05
C ARG A 516 -46.62 15.92 -8.94
#